data_AF-A0A2A4N8F5-F1
#
_entry.id   AF-A0A2A4N8F5-F1
#
_cell.length_a   1.000
_cell.length_b   1.000
_cell.length_c   1.000
_cell.angle_alpha   90.00
_cell.angle_beta   90.00
_cell.angle_gamma   90.00
#
_symmetry.space_group_name_H-M   'P 1'
#
loop_
_entity.id
_entity.type
_entity.pdbx_description
1 polymer ?
#
loop_
_entity_poly.entity_id
_entity_poly.type
_entity_poly.pdbx_seq_one_letter_code
_entity_poly.pdbx_strand_id
1 'polypeptide(L)'
;MRLATYNVEWFANLFDDKDNLLVDDRWSGRYNVTRAAQIEALGKVFAAIDADAVMVIEAPNSGRQQSTVRALERFAAAFDLRTSKALIGFPNDTQQEIALLYDPDALDVRHDPLGSLTGKKGSGDAPRFDGTFRIDLDIDATEDLVRFSKPPLELALRTAAGKEIRLIGAHLKSKAPHGARTDDQVMRLSIANRRKQLAQAIWLRQRIEAHQSQGDSLILMGDLNDGPGLDEYERLFGRSSVEILLGDTLLDPHAKAALSQRFGVRYATARFERPGGERFLQALLDYIMISLDLMDRGPVWRIWHPFDDAECWQIPELREALLTASDHFPVTLDIDI
;
A
#
# COMPACT_ATOMS: atom_id res chain seq x y z
N MET A 1 -12.49 -9.91 -12.80
CA MET A 1 -12.01 -8.58 -12.41
C MET A 1 -10.56 -8.69 -11.96
N ARG A 2 -9.72 -7.68 -12.24
CA ARG A 2 -8.35 -7.55 -11.77
C ARG A 2 -8.20 -6.33 -10.86
N LEU A 3 -7.77 -6.55 -9.63
CA LEU A 3 -7.41 -5.49 -8.69
C LEU A 3 -5.89 -5.48 -8.50
N ALA A 4 -5.30 -4.31 -8.26
CA ALA A 4 -3.88 -4.17 -8.04
C ALA A 4 -3.57 -3.27 -6.85
N THR A 5 -2.42 -3.48 -6.23
CA THR A 5 -1.77 -2.47 -5.39
C THR A 5 -0.37 -2.20 -5.92
N TYR A 6 0.03 -0.93 -5.93
CA TYR A 6 1.35 -0.54 -6.40
C TYR A 6 1.85 0.70 -5.66
N ASN A 7 2.93 0.54 -4.89
CA ASN A 7 3.75 1.67 -4.45
C ASN A 7 4.60 2.15 -5.64
N VAL A 8 4.42 3.42 -6.01
CA VAL A 8 4.98 4.00 -7.24
C VAL A 8 6.17 4.93 -6.98
N GLU A 9 6.66 4.95 -5.74
CA GLU A 9 7.86 5.68 -5.30
C GLU A 9 7.86 7.18 -5.69
N TRP A 10 7.39 8.03 -4.78
CA TRP A 10 7.44 9.49 -4.92
C TRP A 10 6.75 10.06 -6.17
N PHE A 11 5.52 9.61 -6.47
CA PHE A 11 4.83 9.98 -7.71
C PHE A 11 4.63 11.49 -7.85
N ALA A 12 4.48 12.21 -6.74
CA ALA A 12 4.34 13.67 -6.69
C ALA A 12 5.44 14.43 -7.45
N ASN A 13 6.67 13.91 -7.49
CA ASN A 13 7.81 14.57 -8.14
C ASN A 13 7.72 14.56 -9.68
N LEU A 14 6.79 13.79 -10.24
CA LEU A 14 6.57 13.66 -11.68
C LEU A 14 5.55 14.68 -12.22
N PHE A 15 4.97 15.50 -11.34
CA PHE A 15 3.94 16.48 -11.70
C PHE A 15 4.35 17.91 -11.34
N ASP A 16 3.86 18.88 -12.10
CA ASP A 16 3.97 20.30 -11.76
C ASP A 16 2.91 20.75 -10.73
N ASP A 17 2.97 22.01 -10.29
CA ASP A 17 1.99 22.57 -9.34
C ASP A 17 0.55 22.62 -9.87
N LYS A 18 0.38 22.41 -11.17
CA LYS A 18 -0.93 22.34 -11.84
C LYS A 18 -1.37 20.90 -12.08
N ASP A 19 -0.59 19.91 -11.65
CA ASP A 19 -0.74 18.47 -11.85
C ASP A 19 -0.58 17.98 -13.30
N ASN A 20 0.26 18.64 -14.11
CA ASN A 20 0.67 18.12 -15.43
C ASN A 20 1.95 17.29 -15.29
N LEU A 21 2.07 16.23 -16.09
CA LEU A 21 3.28 15.42 -16.16
C LEU A 21 4.49 16.26 -16.61
N LEU A 22 5.60 16.14 -15.88
CA LEU A 22 6.88 16.77 -16.18
C LEU A 22 7.75 15.81 -17.00
N VAL A 23 7.47 15.71 -18.29
CA VAL A 23 8.21 14.87 -19.23
C VAL A 23 9.50 15.59 -19.67
N ASP A 24 10.52 15.55 -18.81
CA ASP A 24 11.85 16.07 -19.11
C ASP A 24 12.97 15.20 -18.52
N ASP A 25 14.21 15.52 -18.91
CA ASP A 25 15.41 14.79 -18.50
C ASP A 25 15.96 15.21 -17.12
N ARG A 26 15.21 15.96 -16.31
CA ARG A 26 15.64 16.23 -14.93
C ARG A 26 15.44 15.00 -14.06
N TRP A 27 16.20 14.92 -12.98
CA TRP A 27 16.09 13.85 -12.01
C TRP A 27 14.70 13.78 -11.38
N SER A 28 14.22 12.55 -11.21
CA SER A 28 13.03 12.23 -10.42
C SER A 28 13.36 12.16 -8.91
N GLY A 29 12.45 11.61 -8.12
CA GLY A 29 12.74 11.22 -6.72
C GLY A 29 13.57 9.93 -6.61
N ARG A 30 13.55 9.09 -7.66
CA ARG A 30 14.27 7.82 -7.70
C ARG A 30 15.73 8.03 -8.09
N TYR A 31 16.63 7.31 -7.41
CA TYR A 31 18.06 7.43 -7.64
C TYR A 31 18.44 7.08 -9.08
N ASN A 32 19.18 7.98 -9.74
CA ASN A 32 19.67 7.82 -11.11
C ASN A 32 18.59 7.54 -12.17
N VAL A 33 17.35 8.02 -11.95
CA VAL A 33 16.25 7.92 -12.91
C VAL A 33 15.69 9.32 -13.20
N THR A 34 15.54 9.66 -14.49
CA THR A 34 14.92 10.94 -14.90
C THR A 34 13.40 10.87 -14.80
N ARG A 35 12.74 12.03 -14.72
CA ARG A 35 11.27 12.10 -14.67
C ARG A 35 10.63 11.49 -15.92
N ALA A 36 11.13 11.82 -17.11
CA ALA A 36 10.64 11.22 -18.35
C ALA A 36 10.76 9.69 -18.33
N ALA A 37 11.89 9.14 -17.89
CA ALA A 37 12.11 7.69 -17.81
C ALA A 37 11.16 7.02 -16.79
N GLN A 38 10.99 7.59 -15.60
CA GLN A 38 10.07 7.04 -14.59
C GLN A 38 8.61 7.10 -15.07
N ILE A 39 8.20 8.22 -15.69
CA ILE A 39 6.85 8.40 -16.24
C ILE A 39 6.55 7.37 -17.32
N GLU A 40 7.45 7.18 -18.29
CA GLU A 40 7.30 6.19 -19.36
C GLU A 40 7.26 4.76 -18.80
N ALA A 41 8.14 4.46 -17.85
CA ALA A 41 8.20 3.16 -17.19
C ALA A 41 6.90 2.85 -16.42
N LEU A 42 6.41 3.80 -15.63
CA LEU A 42 5.12 3.67 -14.93
C LEU A 42 3.98 3.47 -15.93
N GLY A 43 3.93 4.24 -17.02
CA GLY A 43 2.93 4.07 -18.07
C GLY A 43 2.91 2.66 -18.66
N LYS A 44 4.09 2.10 -18.99
CA LYS A 44 4.23 0.72 -19.46
C LYS A 44 3.77 -0.31 -18.44
N VAL A 45 4.13 -0.13 -17.16
CA VAL A 45 3.73 -1.05 -16.09
C VAL A 45 2.22 -1.02 -15.88
N PHE A 46 1.60 0.16 -15.79
CA PHE A 46 0.16 0.31 -15.63
C PHE A 46 -0.62 -0.28 -16.82
N ALA A 47 -0.13 -0.08 -18.04
CA ALA A 47 -0.72 -0.69 -19.24
C ALA A 47 -0.55 -2.22 -19.25
N ALA A 48 0.58 -2.75 -18.78
CA ALA A 48 0.84 -4.19 -18.75
C ALA A 48 0.02 -4.92 -17.68
N ILE A 49 -0.17 -4.32 -16.50
CA ILE A 49 -1.01 -4.92 -15.45
C ILE A 49 -2.48 -4.94 -15.85
N ASP A 50 -2.95 -3.94 -16.63
CA ASP A 50 -4.31 -3.84 -17.16
C ASP A 50 -5.40 -4.13 -16.11
N ALA A 51 -5.27 -3.51 -14.94
CA ALA A 51 -6.18 -3.73 -13.82
C ALA A 51 -7.46 -2.91 -13.96
N ASP A 52 -8.58 -3.43 -13.45
CA ASP A 52 -9.85 -2.69 -13.33
C ASP A 52 -9.79 -1.65 -12.20
N ALA A 53 -8.94 -1.87 -11.19
CA ALA A 53 -8.55 -0.84 -10.23
C ALA A 53 -7.13 -1.06 -9.66
N VAL A 54 -6.44 0.05 -9.39
CA VAL A 54 -5.11 0.11 -8.81
C VAL A 54 -5.15 0.98 -7.54
N MET A 55 -4.86 0.37 -6.39
CA MET A 55 -4.51 1.09 -5.17
C MET A 55 -3.10 1.65 -5.33
N VAL A 56 -3.01 2.95 -5.59
CA VAL A 56 -1.74 3.67 -5.77
C VAL A 56 -1.25 4.13 -4.40
N ILE A 57 -0.09 3.62 -4.00
CA ILE A 57 0.60 3.99 -2.76
C ILE A 57 1.73 4.97 -3.10
N GLU A 58 1.88 6.02 -2.29
CA GLU A 58 2.73 7.18 -2.62
C GLU A 58 2.22 7.97 -3.85
N ALA A 59 0.90 8.04 -3.96
CA ALA A 59 0.23 8.83 -4.99
C ALA A 59 0.57 10.34 -4.87
N PRO A 60 0.35 11.12 -5.94
CA PRO A 60 0.66 12.55 -5.96
C PRO A 60 -0.05 13.36 -4.88
N ASN A 61 0.41 14.57 -4.63
CA ASN A 61 -0.08 15.41 -3.54
C ASN A 61 -1.54 15.86 -3.71
N SER A 62 -2.24 16.01 -2.59
CA SER A 62 -3.46 16.83 -2.51
C SER A 62 -3.25 18.01 -1.59
N GLY A 63 -3.66 19.20 -2.03
CA GLY A 63 -3.51 20.42 -1.25
C GLY A 63 -4.18 21.61 -1.90
N ARG A 64 -3.70 22.81 -1.56
CA ARG A 64 -4.32 24.07 -2.02
C ARG A 64 -4.24 24.27 -3.55
N GLN A 65 -3.17 23.77 -4.18
CA GLN A 65 -2.94 23.94 -5.62
C GLN A 65 -2.97 22.60 -6.37
N GLN A 66 -2.36 21.58 -5.76
CA GLN A 66 -2.24 20.23 -6.31
C GLN A 66 -3.45 19.35 -5.97
N SER A 67 -3.74 18.38 -6.83
CA SER A 67 -4.82 17.43 -6.66
C SER A 67 -4.41 16.05 -7.17
N THR A 68 -4.33 15.09 -6.25
CA THR A 68 -4.03 13.68 -6.55
C THR A 68 -4.96 13.13 -7.62
N VAL A 69 -6.26 13.42 -7.51
CA VAL A 69 -7.27 12.97 -8.48
C VAL A 69 -6.95 13.50 -9.88
N ARG A 70 -6.70 14.81 -10.01
CA ARG A 70 -6.36 15.42 -11.31
C ARG A 70 -5.05 14.90 -11.88
N ALA A 71 -4.04 14.71 -11.03
CA ALA A 71 -2.73 14.17 -11.43
C ALA A 71 -2.87 12.75 -12.00
N LEU A 72 -3.54 11.86 -11.26
CA LEU A 72 -3.73 10.48 -11.67
C LEU A 72 -4.62 10.33 -12.90
N GLU A 73 -5.72 11.08 -13.01
CA GLU A 73 -6.58 11.06 -14.21
C GLU A 73 -5.83 11.56 -15.46
N ARG A 74 -4.93 12.55 -15.31
CA ARG A 74 -4.07 13.01 -16.42
C ARG A 74 -3.01 11.99 -16.79
N PHE A 75 -2.43 11.31 -15.80
CA PHE A 75 -1.52 10.20 -16.06
C PHE A 75 -2.25 9.09 -16.82
N ALA A 76 -3.44 8.68 -16.38
CA ALA A 76 -4.25 7.68 -17.06
C ALA A 76 -4.57 8.10 -18.51
N ALA A 77 -4.97 9.35 -18.73
CA ALA A 77 -5.25 9.86 -20.07
C ALA A 77 -4.00 9.92 -20.97
N ALA A 78 -2.83 10.22 -20.42
CA ALA A 78 -1.58 10.29 -21.18
C ALA A 78 -1.12 8.92 -21.72
N PHE A 79 -1.52 7.84 -21.05
CA PHE A 79 -1.17 6.47 -21.39
C PHE A 79 -2.35 5.62 -21.88
N ASP A 80 -3.51 6.24 -22.13
CA ASP A 80 -4.74 5.57 -22.59
C ASP A 80 -5.14 4.39 -21.69
N LEU A 81 -5.01 4.57 -20.37
CA LEU A 81 -5.38 3.55 -19.39
C LEU A 81 -6.90 3.45 -19.26
N ARG A 82 -7.41 2.22 -19.11
CA ARG A 82 -8.82 1.98 -18.80
C ARG A 82 -9.27 2.58 -17.46
N THR A 83 -8.34 2.66 -16.50
CA THR A 83 -8.59 3.22 -15.18
C THR A 83 -8.60 4.74 -15.25
N SER A 84 -9.72 5.28 -15.72
CA SER A 84 -9.86 6.70 -16.09
C SER A 84 -10.34 7.60 -14.95
N LYS A 85 -10.67 7.05 -13.78
CA LYS A 85 -11.16 7.80 -12.61
C LYS A 85 -10.32 7.56 -11.37
N ALA A 86 -10.08 8.62 -10.61
CA ALA A 86 -9.33 8.55 -9.36
C ALA A 86 -10.16 9.01 -8.16
N LEU A 87 -9.88 8.43 -7.00
CA LEU A 87 -10.51 8.77 -5.74
C LEU A 87 -9.48 8.73 -4.61
N ILE A 88 -9.58 9.70 -3.70
CA ILE A 88 -8.84 9.73 -2.44
C ILE A 88 -9.81 9.82 -1.26
N GLY A 89 -9.31 9.50 -0.08
CA GLY A 89 -10.04 9.61 1.18
C GLY A 89 -9.71 10.92 1.88
N PHE A 90 -8.97 10.81 2.99
CA PHE A 90 -8.46 11.96 3.71
C PHE A 90 -7.11 12.40 3.15
N PRO A 91 -6.96 13.64 2.66
CA PRO A 91 -5.67 14.17 2.25
C PRO A 91 -4.67 14.15 3.41
N ASN A 92 -3.38 14.05 3.07
CA ASN A 92 -2.33 14.02 4.07
C ASN A 92 -1.15 14.92 3.74
N ASP A 93 -0.41 15.33 4.77
CA ASP A 93 0.68 16.30 4.64
C ASP A 93 2.03 15.65 4.26
N THR A 94 2.07 14.33 3.99
CA THR A 94 3.32 13.59 3.75
C THR A 94 3.74 13.55 2.28
N GLN A 95 2.96 14.16 1.38
CA GLN A 95 3.21 14.13 -0.07
C GLN A 95 3.22 12.71 -0.67
N GLN A 96 2.53 11.79 0.01
CA GLN A 96 2.46 10.36 -0.33
C GLN A 96 1.03 9.90 -0.06
N GLU A 97 0.13 10.27 -0.97
CA GLU A 97 -1.29 9.96 -0.83
C GLU A 97 -1.56 8.46 -1.04
N ILE A 98 -2.70 8.00 -0.52
CA ILE A 98 -3.27 6.69 -0.84
C ILE A 98 -4.48 6.98 -1.72
N ALA A 99 -4.47 6.46 -2.95
CA ALA A 99 -5.50 6.74 -3.93
C ALA A 99 -5.94 5.46 -4.64
N LEU A 100 -7.20 5.41 -5.05
CA LEU A 100 -7.68 4.39 -5.98
C LEU A 100 -7.80 5.00 -7.38
N LEU A 101 -7.11 4.42 -8.36
CA LEU A 101 -7.31 4.68 -9.79
C LEU A 101 -8.12 3.51 -10.37
N TYR A 102 -9.28 3.73 -10.95
CA TYR A 102 -10.24 2.67 -11.31
C TYR A 102 -10.93 2.92 -12.65
N ASP A 103 -11.40 1.83 -13.25
CA ASP A 103 -12.24 1.79 -14.45
C ASP A 103 -13.72 2.02 -14.03
N PRO A 104 -14.33 3.17 -14.37
CA PRO A 104 -15.71 3.47 -14.00
C PRO A 104 -16.73 2.60 -14.74
N ASP A 105 -16.36 1.91 -15.81
CA ASP A 105 -17.24 0.96 -16.49
C ASP A 105 -17.28 -0.40 -15.75
N ALA A 106 -16.25 -0.70 -14.95
CA ALA A 106 -16.15 -1.92 -14.15
C ALA A 106 -16.65 -1.74 -12.71
N LEU A 107 -16.54 -0.53 -12.14
CA LEU A 107 -16.71 -0.26 -10.72
C LEU A 107 -17.42 1.06 -10.43
N ASP A 108 -18.40 1.02 -9.53
CA ASP A 108 -18.90 2.20 -8.79
C ASP A 108 -18.20 2.26 -7.42
N VAL A 109 -17.58 3.41 -7.12
CA VAL A 109 -16.70 3.56 -5.95
C VAL A 109 -17.02 4.85 -5.20
N ARG A 110 -17.14 4.75 -3.88
CA ARG A 110 -17.24 5.93 -3.00
C ARG A 110 -16.38 5.79 -1.75
N HIS A 111 -15.80 6.92 -1.32
CA HIS A 111 -15.19 7.03 0.00
C HIS A 111 -16.27 6.88 1.07
N ASP A 112 -16.12 5.89 1.95
CA ASP A 112 -17.13 5.55 2.94
C ASP A 112 -16.48 5.22 4.30
N PRO A 113 -15.84 6.21 4.94
CA PRO A 113 -15.08 5.99 6.16
C PRO A 113 -16.01 5.72 7.33
N LEU A 114 -15.77 4.64 8.05
CA LEU A 114 -16.58 4.24 9.20
C LEU A 114 -15.93 4.66 10.52
N GLY A 115 -16.67 4.43 11.61
CA GLY A 115 -16.25 4.77 12.97
C GLY A 115 -16.49 6.22 13.34
N SER A 116 -16.47 6.47 14.65
CA SER A 116 -16.71 7.80 15.20
C SER A 116 -15.52 8.72 14.99
N LEU A 117 -15.79 10.00 14.74
CA LEU A 117 -14.77 11.04 14.83
C LEU A 117 -14.34 11.21 16.29
N THR A 118 -13.05 11.43 16.52
CA THR A 118 -12.49 11.56 17.87
C THR A 118 -11.93 12.94 18.14
N GLY A 119 -12.08 13.40 19.38
CA GLY A 119 -11.34 14.55 19.91
C GLY A 119 -9.94 14.18 20.41
N LYS A 120 -9.33 15.07 21.20
CA LYS A 120 -7.96 14.91 21.73
C LYS A 120 -7.75 13.65 22.59
N LYS A 121 -8.81 13.10 23.18
CA LYS A 121 -8.74 11.89 24.03
C LYS A 121 -8.71 10.57 23.25
N GLY A 122 -8.90 10.62 21.93
CA GLY A 122 -9.00 9.43 21.09
C GLY A 122 -10.16 8.48 21.46
N SER A 123 -10.16 7.31 20.83
CA SER A 123 -11.06 6.18 21.14
C SER A 123 -10.29 4.86 21.01
N GLY A 124 -10.63 3.88 21.83
CA GLY A 124 -10.16 2.50 21.71
C GLY A 124 -11.01 1.62 20.77
N ASP A 125 -12.15 2.13 20.29
CA ASP A 125 -13.13 1.39 19.50
C ASP A 125 -12.98 1.70 17.99
N ALA A 126 -11.80 1.43 17.42
CA ALA A 126 -11.47 1.69 16.02
C ALA A 126 -12.16 2.93 15.40
N PRO A 127 -11.77 4.15 15.78
CA PRO A 127 -12.39 5.35 15.26
C PRO A 127 -12.14 5.52 13.75
N ARG A 128 -12.73 6.56 13.17
CA ARG A 128 -12.46 6.96 11.79
C ARG A 128 -10.97 7.25 11.59
N PHE A 129 -10.40 6.85 10.44
CA PHE A 129 -8.94 6.82 10.24
C PHE A 129 -8.24 8.20 10.25
N ASP A 130 -8.96 9.31 10.10
CA ASP A 130 -8.47 10.68 10.33
C ASP A 130 -8.53 11.11 11.82
N GLY A 131 -8.93 10.21 12.70
CA GLY A 131 -9.04 10.39 14.14
C GLY A 131 -7.77 10.07 14.92
N THR A 132 -7.95 9.80 16.21
CA THR A 132 -6.91 9.40 17.16
C THR A 132 -7.34 8.11 17.83
N PHE A 133 -6.54 7.06 17.64
CA PHE A 133 -6.72 5.78 18.30
C PHE A 133 -6.00 5.77 19.64
N ARG A 134 -6.63 5.18 20.66
CA ARG A 134 -6.10 5.09 22.01
C ARG A 134 -5.87 3.63 22.36
N ILE A 135 -4.64 3.26 22.70
CA ILE A 135 -4.26 1.86 22.92
C ILE A 135 -3.10 1.75 23.91
N ASP A 136 -3.16 0.78 24.81
CA ASP A 136 -2.04 0.34 25.64
C ASP A 136 -1.35 -0.85 24.97
N LEU A 137 -0.09 -0.69 24.56
CA LEU A 137 0.67 -1.73 23.82
C LEU A 137 1.55 -2.60 24.72
N ASP A 138 2.05 -2.07 25.85
CA ASP A 138 2.98 -2.75 26.76
C ASP A 138 2.32 -3.22 28.06
N ILE A 139 0.99 -3.08 28.18
CA ILE A 139 0.19 -3.56 29.32
C ILE A 139 0.71 -2.93 30.63
N ASP A 140 1.16 -1.67 30.54
CA ASP A 140 1.66 -0.90 31.67
C ASP A 140 0.61 0.08 32.23
N ALA A 141 -0.62 0.02 31.70
CA ALA A 141 -1.75 0.91 31.96
C ALA A 141 -1.57 2.35 31.45
N THR A 142 -0.58 2.61 30.59
CA THR A 142 -0.40 3.87 29.87
C THR A 142 -0.89 3.72 28.44
N GLU A 143 -1.96 4.43 28.10
CA GLU A 143 -2.47 4.41 26.73
C GLU A 143 -1.70 5.40 25.83
N ASP A 144 -1.19 4.89 24.72
CA ASP A 144 -0.66 5.68 23.61
C ASP A 144 -1.80 6.30 22.78
N LEU A 145 -1.59 7.54 22.31
CA LEU A 145 -2.45 8.20 21.33
C LEU A 145 -1.82 8.15 19.96
N VAL A 146 -2.41 7.38 19.06
CA VAL A 146 -1.88 7.08 17.74
C VAL A 146 -2.72 7.75 16.66
N ARG A 147 -2.04 8.42 15.73
CA ARG A 147 -2.64 9.01 14.53
C ARG A 147 -1.94 8.47 13.29
N PHE A 148 -2.73 8.18 12.27
CA PHE A 148 -2.19 7.97 10.94
C PHE A 148 -1.64 9.28 10.40
N SER A 149 -0.40 9.25 9.91
CA SER A 149 0.13 10.34 9.07
C SER A 149 -0.40 10.22 7.64
N LYS A 150 -0.78 9.00 7.22
CA LYS A 150 -1.43 8.67 5.95
C LYS A 150 -2.67 7.84 6.30
N PRO A 151 -3.84 8.46 6.48
CA PRO A 151 -5.05 7.74 6.88
C PRO A 151 -5.41 6.66 5.85
N PRO A 152 -5.69 5.41 6.25
CA PRO A 152 -6.17 4.38 5.34
C PRO A 152 -7.40 4.84 4.54
N LEU A 153 -7.44 4.43 3.27
CA LEU A 153 -8.52 4.73 2.33
C LEU A 153 -9.62 3.69 2.45
N GLU A 154 -10.73 4.04 3.09
CA GLU A 154 -11.85 3.12 3.33
C GLU A 154 -13.00 3.37 2.34
N LEU A 155 -13.32 2.38 1.51
CA LEU A 155 -14.22 2.51 0.37
C LEU A 155 -15.35 1.48 0.39
N ALA A 156 -16.49 1.90 -0.14
CA ALA A 156 -17.54 1.00 -0.64
C ALA A 156 -17.41 0.89 -2.16
N LEU A 157 -17.30 -0.34 -2.65
CA LEU A 157 -17.23 -0.68 -4.07
C LEU A 157 -18.45 -1.50 -4.46
N ARG A 158 -18.94 -1.27 -5.67
CA ARG A 158 -19.90 -2.15 -6.33
C ARG A 158 -19.40 -2.50 -7.72
N THR A 159 -19.23 -3.79 -8.00
CA THR A 159 -18.82 -4.27 -9.32
C THR A 159 -19.95 -4.12 -10.33
N ALA A 160 -19.62 -4.12 -11.62
CA ALA A 160 -20.63 -4.14 -12.70
C ALA A 160 -21.57 -5.36 -12.61
N ALA A 161 -21.09 -6.49 -12.07
CA ALA A 161 -21.91 -7.67 -11.78
C ALA A 161 -22.78 -7.53 -10.52
N GLY A 162 -22.67 -6.40 -9.80
CA GLY A 162 -23.48 -6.04 -8.65
C GLY A 162 -22.94 -6.53 -7.31
N LYS A 163 -21.72 -7.08 -7.25
CA LYS A 163 -21.10 -7.51 -5.99
C LYS A 163 -20.67 -6.28 -5.19
N GLU A 164 -21.10 -6.21 -3.94
CA GLU A 164 -20.66 -5.17 -2.99
C GLU A 164 -19.43 -5.64 -2.22
N ILE A 165 -18.42 -4.76 -2.12
CA ILE A 165 -17.12 -5.04 -1.51
C ILE A 165 -16.68 -3.83 -0.69
N ARG A 166 -16.17 -4.09 0.51
CA ARG A 166 -15.42 -3.13 1.31
C ARG A 166 -13.96 -3.20 0.91
N LEU A 167 -13.35 -2.07 0.59
CA LEU A 167 -11.93 -1.98 0.24
C LEU A 167 -11.22 -1.04 1.21
N ILE A 168 -10.11 -1.49 1.77
CA ILE A 168 -9.22 -0.66 2.61
C ILE A 168 -7.86 -0.58 1.93
N GLY A 169 -7.45 0.63 1.54
CA GLY A 169 -6.09 0.96 1.12
C GLY A 169 -5.24 1.40 2.29
N ALA A 170 -4.06 0.81 2.50
CA ALA A 170 -3.20 1.15 3.64
C ALA A 170 -1.74 1.40 3.23
N HIS A 171 -1.12 2.40 3.85
CA HIS A 171 0.33 2.62 3.85
C HIS A 171 0.79 2.77 5.30
N LEU A 172 1.29 1.68 5.89
CA LEU A 172 1.71 1.69 7.29
C LEU A 172 3.06 2.39 7.49
N LYS A 173 3.33 2.81 8.73
CA LYS A 173 4.59 3.49 9.07
C LYS A 173 5.80 2.57 8.81
N SER A 174 6.73 3.02 7.97
CA SER A 174 8.04 2.36 7.81
C SER A 174 8.82 2.29 9.13
N LYS A 175 9.50 1.15 9.33
CA LYS A 175 10.37 0.86 10.48
C LYS A 175 11.72 1.58 10.41
N ALA A 176 12.12 2.05 9.23
CA ALA A 176 13.43 2.63 9.01
C ALA A 176 13.66 3.87 9.93
N PRO A 177 14.78 3.93 10.68
CA PRO A 177 15.07 4.99 11.63
C PRO A 177 15.65 6.23 10.92
N HIS A 178 14.91 6.77 9.97
CA HIS A 178 15.31 7.98 9.23
C HIS A 178 15.64 9.13 10.20
N GLY A 179 16.77 9.80 9.97
CA GLY A 179 17.22 10.95 10.77
C GLY A 179 18.03 10.60 12.02
N ALA A 180 18.18 9.32 12.37
CA ALA A 180 19.09 8.89 13.42
C ALA A 180 20.56 9.10 13.01
N ARG A 181 21.39 9.60 13.93
CA ARG A 181 22.83 9.83 13.70
C ARG A 181 23.75 9.00 14.59
N THR A 182 23.19 8.39 15.65
CA THR A 182 23.92 7.54 16.59
C THR A 182 23.17 6.23 16.82
N ASP A 183 23.88 5.19 17.25
CA ASP A 183 23.30 3.86 17.49
C ASP A 183 22.16 3.90 18.53
N ASP A 184 22.31 4.70 19.58
CA ASP A 184 21.24 4.91 20.58
C ASP A 184 20.00 5.58 19.99
N GLN A 185 20.19 6.54 19.08
CA GLN A 185 19.08 7.21 18.39
C GLN A 185 18.40 6.24 17.41
N VAL A 186 19.19 5.43 16.70
CA VAL A 186 18.70 4.38 15.81
C VAL A 186 17.79 3.44 16.59
N MET A 187 18.27 2.90 17.70
CA MET A 187 17.50 1.96 18.53
C MET A 187 16.19 2.59 19.03
N ARG A 188 16.24 3.80 19.60
CA ARG A 188 15.04 4.47 20.13
C ARG A 188 14.01 4.76 19.04
N LEU A 189 14.45 5.27 17.88
CA LEU A 189 13.56 5.59 16.77
C LEU A 189 12.96 4.32 16.15
N SER A 190 13.72 3.24 16.02
CA SER A 190 13.21 1.95 15.55
C SER A 190 12.12 1.41 16.47
N ILE A 191 12.33 1.43 17.79
CA ILE A 191 11.31 1.01 18.77
C ILE A 191 10.05 1.87 18.67
N ALA A 192 10.19 3.20 18.60
CA ALA A 192 9.04 4.11 18.49
C ALA A 192 8.26 3.93 17.18
N ASN A 193 8.97 3.80 16.05
CA ASN A 193 8.36 3.51 14.75
C ASN A 193 7.61 2.18 14.78
N ARG A 194 8.22 1.15 15.39
CA ARG A 194 7.61 -0.17 15.52
C ARG A 194 6.35 -0.15 16.38
N ARG A 195 6.38 0.51 17.54
CA ARG A 195 5.19 0.70 18.40
C ARG A 195 4.06 1.37 17.62
N LYS A 196 4.37 2.46 16.91
CA LYS A 196 3.37 3.17 16.10
C LYS A 196 2.79 2.29 14.99
N GLN A 197 3.62 1.55 14.26
CA GLN A 197 3.18 0.63 13.21
C GLN A 197 2.27 -0.48 13.78
N LEU A 198 2.62 -1.04 14.94
CA LEU A 198 1.84 -2.07 15.61
C LEU A 198 0.45 -1.57 16.01
N ALA A 199 0.38 -0.38 16.62
CA ALA A 199 -0.90 0.26 16.93
C ALA A 199 -1.76 0.53 15.68
N GLN A 200 -1.14 0.93 14.57
CA GLN A 200 -1.84 1.09 13.30
C GLN A 200 -2.40 -0.24 12.78
N ALA A 201 -1.64 -1.32 12.88
CA ALA A 201 -2.09 -2.66 12.50
C ALA A 201 -3.25 -3.15 13.38
N ILE A 202 -3.20 -2.92 14.69
CA ILE A 202 -4.29 -3.27 15.62
C ILE A 202 -5.55 -2.45 15.31
N TRP A 203 -5.41 -1.15 15.03
CA TRP A 203 -6.54 -0.31 14.64
C TRP A 203 -7.21 -0.82 13.35
N LEU A 204 -6.42 -1.09 12.30
CA LEU A 204 -6.93 -1.71 11.08
C LEU A 204 -7.59 -3.07 11.37
N ARG A 205 -6.99 -3.90 12.23
CA ARG A 205 -7.53 -5.20 12.60
C ARG A 205 -8.90 -5.10 13.24
N GLN A 206 -9.09 -4.17 14.17
CA GLN A 206 -10.41 -3.92 14.77
C GLN A 206 -11.44 -3.44 13.72
N ARG A 207 -11.05 -2.59 12.76
CA ARG A 207 -11.92 -2.20 11.64
C ARG A 207 -12.30 -3.40 10.77
N ILE A 208 -11.34 -4.26 10.46
CA ILE A 208 -11.54 -5.50 9.69
C ILE A 208 -12.55 -6.42 10.41
N GLU A 209 -12.39 -6.63 11.71
CA GLU A 209 -13.30 -7.44 12.51
C GLU A 209 -14.70 -6.86 12.57
N ALA A 210 -14.83 -5.52 12.63
CA ALA A 210 -16.13 -4.86 12.57
C ALA A 210 -16.85 -5.12 11.24
N HIS A 211 -16.16 -5.08 10.10
CA HIS A 211 -16.71 -5.45 8.79
C HIS A 211 -17.11 -6.93 8.73
N GLN A 212 -16.24 -7.82 9.22
CA GLN A 212 -16.51 -9.25 9.23
C GLN A 212 -17.71 -9.60 10.11
N SER A 213 -17.90 -8.90 11.23
CA SER A 213 -19.08 -9.09 12.09
C SER A 213 -20.40 -8.69 11.41
N GLN A 214 -20.33 -7.81 10.41
CA GLN A 214 -21.46 -7.38 9.58
C GLN A 214 -21.68 -8.29 8.36
N GLY A 215 -20.78 -9.24 8.12
CA GLY A 215 -20.83 -10.13 6.95
C GLY A 215 -20.33 -9.48 5.65
N ASP A 216 -19.59 -8.37 5.74
CA ASP A 216 -19.07 -7.68 4.57
C ASP A 216 -17.95 -8.49 3.90
N SER A 217 -18.01 -8.60 2.56
CA SER A 217 -16.85 -9.00 1.75
C SER A 217 -15.80 -7.89 1.80
N LEU A 218 -14.58 -8.21 2.21
CA LEU A 218 -13.53 -7.22 2.50
C LEU A 218 -12.23 -7.54 1.77
N ILE A 219 -11.61 -6.50 1.24
CA ILE A 219 -10.25 -6.53 0.71
C ILE A 219 -9.42 -5.47 1.42
N LEU A 220 -8.26 -5.84 1.93
CA LEU A 220 -7.21 -4.93 2.42
C LEU A 220 -6.05 -5.00 1.43
N MET A 221 -5.56 -3.86 0.94
CA MET A 221 -4.38 -3.83 0.08
C MET A 221 -3.53 -2.59 0.28
N GLY A 222 -2.26 -2.68 -0.09
CA GLY A 222 -1.30 -1.58 0.05
C GLY A 222 0.06 -2.03 0.56
N ASP A 223 0.89 -1.04 0.89
CA ASP A 223 2.22 -1.21 1.47
C ASP A 223 2.12 -1.25 3.00
N LEU A 224 2.29 -2.43 3.58
CA LEU A 224 2.23 -2.63 5.03
C LEU A 224 3.57 -2.33 5.72
N ASN A 225 4.63 -2.02 4.96
CA ASN A 225 5.96 -1.70 5.47
C ASN A 225 6.50 -2.75 6.48
N ASP A 226 6.02 -3.98 6.35
CA ASP A 226 6.31 -5.08 7.25
C ASP A 226 6.21 -6.39 6.49
N GLY A 227 7.04 -7.34 6.90
CA GLY A 227 7.21 -8.64 6.27
C GLY A 227 8.06 -9.53 7.17
N PRO A 228 7.87 -10.87 7.15
CA PRO A 228 8.53 -11.76 8.10
C PRO A 228 10.06 -11.71 8.04
N GLY A 229 10.70 -11.55 9.20
CA GLY A 229 12.17 -11.57 9.32
C GLY A 229 12.87 -10.26 8.94
N LEU A 230 12.12 -9.15 8.84
CA LEU A 230 12.67 -7.83 8.53
C LEU A 230 13.10 -7.04 9.78
N ASP A 231 12.85 -7.54 10.99
CA ASP A 231 13.06 -6.76 12.21
C ASP A 231 13.56 -7.60 13.39
N GLU A 232 14.77 -7.30 13.87
CA GLU A 232 15.42 -7.94 15.02
C GLU A 232 14.62 -7.74 16.33
N TYR A 233 13.75 -6.73 16.36
CA TYR A 233 12.88 -6.37 17.48
C TYR A 233 11.49 -7.03 17.41
N GLU A 234 11.20 -7.88 16.42
CA GLU A 234 9.95 -8.67 16.37
C GLU A 234 9.70 -9.44 17.67
N ARG A 235 10.78 -9.95 18.28
CA ARG A 235 10.72 -10.66 19.58
C ARG A 235 10.25 -9.79 20.74
N LEU A 236 10.42 -8.48 20.68
CA LEU A 236 9.97 -7.57 21.75
C LEU A 236 8.46 -7.37 21.76
N PHE A 237 7.81 -7.47 20.60
CA PHE A 237 6.38 -7.17 20.44
C PHE A 237 5.52 -8.41 20.11
N GLY A 238 6.15 -9.57 19.95
CA GLY A 238 5.49 -10.88 19.88
C GLY A 238 4.83 -11.23 18.55
N ARG A 239 4.40 -10.24 17.75
CA ARG A 239 3.73 -10.43 16.45
C ARG A 239 4.14 -9.37 15.43
N SER A 240 4.01 -9.69 14.14
CA SER A 240 4.15 -8.71 13.05
C SER A 240 2.84 -8.02 12.69
N SER A 241 2.90 -6.86 12.04
CA SER A 241 1.73 -6.14 11.53
C SER A 241 0.97 -7.01 10.53
N VAL A 242 1.70 -7.74 9.69
CA VAL A 242 1.14 -8.70 8.72
C VAL A 242 0.39 -9.81 9.46
N GLU A 243 0.97 -10.39 10.51
CA GLU A 243 0.34 -11.44 11.30
C GLU A 243 -0.94 -10.95 12.02
N ILE A 244 -0.91 -9.71 12.54
CA ILE A 244 -2.07 -9.09 13.17
C ILE A 244 -3.20 -8.88 12.17
N LEU A 245 -2.90 -8.31 11.01
CA LEU A 245 -3.90 -7.98 9.99
C LEU A 245 -4.52 -9.25 9.40
N LEU A 246 -3.67 -10.22 9.03
CA LEU A 246 -4.12 -11.50 8.48
C LEU A 246 -5.07 -12.21 9.46
N GLY A 247 -4.65 -12.35 10.72
CA GLY A 247 -5.38 -13.12 11.73
C GLY A 247 -5.83 -14.48 11.19
N ASP A 248 -7.00 -14.93 11.62
CA ASP A 248 -7.61 -16.18 11.11
C ASP A 248 -8.67 -15.92 10.03
N THR A 249 -8.90 -14.66 9.66
CA THR A 249 -10.08 -14.23 8.93
C THR A 249 -9.79 -13.58 7.57
N LEU A 250 -8.54 -13.18 7.32
CA LEU A 250 -8.08 -12.75 6.01
C LEU A 250 -7.06 -13.72 5.42
N LEU A 251 -6.94 -13.70 4.09
CA LEU A 251 -6.08 -14.58 3.33
C LEU A 251 -5.26 -13.80 2.30
N ASP A 252 -3.95 -14.06 2.31
CA ASP A 252 -3.01 -13.75 1.25
C ASP A 252 -2.00 -14.91 1.20
N PRO A 253 -1.82 -15.58 0.03
CA PRO A 253 -0.97 -16.77 -0.06
C PRO A 253 0.51 -16.45 0.19
N HIS A 254 0.98 -15.26 -0.19
CA HIS A 254 2.36 -14.84 0.01
C HIS A 254 2.63 -14.51 1.49
N ALA A 255 1.69 -13.81 2.14
CA ALA A 255 1.76 -13.55 3.58
C ALA A 255 1.75 -14.85 4.40
N LYS A 256 0.85 -15.79 4.08
CA LYS A 256 0.78 -17.10 4.72
C LYS A 256 2.06 -17.92 4.54
N ALA A 257 2.60 -17.95 3.32
CA ALA A 257 3.85 -18.65 3.05
C ALA A 257 5.01 -18.03 3.86
N ALA A 258 5.11 -16.71 3.89
CA ALA A 258 6.16 -16.01 4.61
C ALA A 258 6.08 -16.21 6.14
N LEU A 259 4.87 -16.35 6.72
CA LEU A 259 4.68 -16.61 8.15
C LEU A 259 4.93 -18.09 8.53
N SER A 260 4.64 -19.03 7.63
CA SER A 260 4.73 -20.47 7.91
C SER A 260 6.11 -21.07 7.65
N GLN A 261 6.93 -20.46 6.78
CA GLN A 261 8.20 -21.04 6.35
C GLN A 261 9.41 -20.35 7.03
N ARG A 262 10.11 -21.11 7.88
CA ARG A 262 11.44 -20.71 8.40
C ARG A 262 12.55 -20.84 7.33
N PHE A 263 12.33 -21.71 6.34
CA PHE A 263 13.21 -21.99 5.20
C PHE A 263 12.34 -22.26 3.97
N GLY A 264 12.55 -21.54 2.86
CA GLY A 264 11.73 -21.65 1.65
C GLY A 264 11.89 -20.47 0.68
N VAL A 265 11.10 -20.47 -0.40
CA VAL A 265 11.09 -19.39 -1.41
C VAL A 265 10.62 -18.11 -0.74
N ARG A 266 11.42 -17.05 -0.86
CA ARG A 266 11.08 -15.72 -0.34
C ARG A 266 10.44 -14.93 -1.47
N TYR A 267 9.14 -14.70 -1.38
CA TYR A 267 8.46 -13.73 -2.23
C TYR A 267 8.99 -12.33 -1.91
N ALA A 268 9.03 -11.46 -2.92
CA ALA A 268 9.46 -10.08 -2.76
C ALA A 268 8.61 -9.17 -3.65
N THR A 269 8.11 -8.09 -3.07
CA THR A 269 7.41 -7.02 -3.78
C THR A 269 8.25 -5.76 -3.83
N ALA A 270 9.36 -5.68 -3.11
CA ALA A 270 10.25 -4.54 -3.12
C ALA A 270 11.72 -4.95 -3.16
N ARG A 271 12.54 -4.07 -3.75
CA ARG A 271 13.99 -4.23 -3.91
C ARG A 271 14.72 -2.92 -3.65
N PHE A 272 15.49 -2.86 -2.58
CA PHE A 272 16.27 -1.69 -2.18
C PHE A 272 17.76 -1.92 -2.41
N GLU A 273 18.47 -0.93 -2.95
CA GLU A 273 19.92 -0.99 -3.06
C GLU A 273 20.57 -0.85 -1.67
N ARG A 274 21.50 -1.75 -1.31
CA ARG A 274 22.23 -1.65 -0.05
C ARG A 274 23.28 -0.53 -0.11
N PRO A 275 23.64 0.08 1.03
CA PRO A 275 24.77 1.01 1.09
C PRO A 275 26.02 0.39 0.45
N GLY A 276 26.59 1.06 -0.56
CA GLY A 276 27.73 0.58 -1.34
C GLY A 276 27.40 -0.05 -2.70
N GLY A 277 26.12 -0.29 -3.01
CA GLY A 277 25.64 -0.64 -4.36
C GLY A 277 25.92 -2.06 -4.86
N GLU A 278 26.54 -2.91 -4.03
CA GLU A 278 26.93 -4.26 -4.47
C GLU A 278 25.78 -5.27 -4.48
N ARG A 279 24.72 -5.02 -3.69
CA ARG A 279 23.63 -5.98 -3.47
C ARG A 279 22.30 -5.29 -3.26
N PHE A 280 21.24 -5.99 -3.62
CA PHE A 280 19.88 -5.59 -3.30
C PHE A 280 19.36 -6.32 -2.06
N LEU A 281 18.62 -5.60 -1.22
CA LEU A 281 17.73 -6.16 -0.20
C LEU A 281 16.36 -6.36 -0.83
N GLN A 282 15.83 -7.57 -0.74
CA GLN A 282 14.47 -7.89 -1.18
C GLN A 282 13.55 -8.02 0.04
N ALA A 283 12.32 -7.51 -0.11
CA ALA A 283 11.31 -7.56 0.94
C ALA A 283 9.92 -7.81 0.36
N LEU A 284 9.08 -8.52 1.10
CA LEU A 284 7.65 -8.62 0.86
C LEU A 284 6.97 -7.58 1.74
N LEU A 285 6.42 -6.52 1.13
CA LEU A 285 5.84 -5.37 1.82
C LEU A 285 4.42 -5.04 1.35
N ASP A 286 4.10 -5.40 0.11
CA ASP A 286 2.83 -5.10 -0.55
C ASP A 286 1.95 -6.34 -0.56
N TYR A 287 0.70 -6.18 -0.16
CA TYR A 287 -0.21 -7.31 0.05
C TYR A 287 -1.60 -7.03 -0.53
N ILE A 288 -2.31 -8.10 -0.87
CA ILE A 288 -3.75 -8.05 -1.12
C ILE A 288 -4.39 -9.15 -0.27
N MET A 289 -4.91 -8.78 0.90
CA MET A 289 -5.56 -9.69 1.83
C MET A 289 -7.08 -9.65 1.62
N ILE A 290 -7.70 -10.81 1.46
CA ILE A 290 -9.15 -10.90 1.23
C ILE A 290 -9.86 -11.69 2.33
N SER A 291 -11.13 -11.38 2.56
CA SER A 291 -12.00 -12.17 3.44
C SER A 291 -12.27 -13.58 2.88
N LEU A 292 -12.57 -14.52 3.78
CA LEU A 292 -12.72 -15.94 3.43
C LEU A 292 -13.78 -16.21 2.34
N ASP A 293 -14.88 -15.47 2.32
CA ASP A 293 -15.96 -15.63 1.34
C ASP A 293 -15.54 -15.30 -0.10
N LEU A 294 -14.49 -14.47 -0.26
CA LEU A 294 -13.94 -14.14 -1.57
C LEU A 294 -13.04 -15.25 -2.14
N MET A 295 -12.63 -16.24 -1.33
CA MET A 295 -11.89 -17.41 -1.84
C MET A 295 -12.71 -18.28 -2.77
N ASP A 296 -14.03 -18.32 -2.56
CA ASP A 296 -14.94 -19.10 -3.41
C ASP A 296 -15.09 -18.50 -4.81
N ARG A 297 -14.48 -17.32 -5.06
CA ARG A 297 -14.45 -16.61 -6.35
C ARG A 297 -13.19 -16.88 -7.17
N GLY A 298 -12.47 -17.95 -6.84
CA GLY A 298 -11.28 -18.40 -7.55
C GLY A 298 -10.16 -17.34 -7.65
N PRO A 299 -9.79 -16.67 -6.54
CA PRO A 299 -8.79 -15.60 -6.60
C PRO A 299 -7.39 -16.12 -6.97
N VAL A 300 -6.69 -15.38 -7.82
CA VAL A 300 -5.32 -15.65 -8.27
C VAL A 300 -4.47 -14.43 -8.02
N TRP A 301 -3.44 -14.58 -7.17
CA TRP A 301 -2.47 -13.53 -6.90
C TRP A 301 -1.28 -13.65 -7.85
N ARG A 302 -0.72 -12.50 -8.21
CA ARG A 302 0.53 -12.41 -8.97
C ARG A 302 1.37 -11.26 -8.45
N ILE A 303 2.66 -11.51 -8.23
CA ILE A 303 3.65 -10.47 -7.97
C ILE A 303 4.41 -10.25 -9.27
N TRP A 304 4.42 -9.01 -9.77
CA TRP A 304 5.06 -8.64 -11.03
C TRP A 304 6.57 -8.41 -10.84
N HIS A 305 7.24 -9.35 -10.17
CA HIS A 305 8.67 -9.24 -9.87
C HIS A 305 9.51 -9.66 -11.09
N PRO A 306 10.34 -8.78 -11.67
CA PRO A 306 10.99 -8.96 -12.97
C PRO A 306 11.94 -10.16 -13.06
N PHE A 307 12.38 -10.71 -11.93
CA PHE A 307 13.28 -11.87 -11.88
C PHE A 307 12.59 -13.16 -11.44
N ASP A 308 11.39 -13.07 -10.87
CA ASP A 308 10.68 -14.23 -10.31
C ASP A 308 9.43 -14.59 -11.13
N ASP A 309 8.88 -13.63 -11.88
CA ASP A 309 7.80 -13.85 -12.84
C ASP A 309 8.35 -14.07 -14.26
N ALA A 310 7.97 -15.20 -14.86
CA ALA A 310 8.53 -15.65 -16.13
C ALA A 310 8.20 -14.71 -17.30
N GLU A 311 6.99 -14.17 -17.35
CA GLU A 311 6.57 -13.26 -18.42
C GLU A 311 7.26 -11.90 -18.26
N CYS A 312 7.34 -11.39 -17.03
CA CYS A 312 8.11 -10.17 -16.73
C CYS A 312 9.58 -10.32 -17.12
N TRP A 313 10.18 -11.49 -16.89
CA TRP A 313 11.57 -11.76 -17.27
C TRP A 313 11.78 -11.83 -18.79
N GLN A 314 10.84 -12.46 -19.49
CA GLN A 314 10.95 -12.75 -20.93
C GLN A 314 10.72 -11.54 -21.83
N ILE A 315 9.98 -10.53 -21.36
CA ILE A 315 9.70 -9.30 -22.10
C ILE A 315 10.66 -8.21 -21.61
N PRO A 316 11.77 -7.93 -22.34
CA PRO A 316 12.80 -7.00 -21.87
C PRO A 316 12.25 -5.60 -21.58
N GLU A 317 11.34 -5.10 -22.41
CA GLU A 317 10.74 -3.78 -22.26
C GLU A 317 9.95 -3.65 -20.95
N LEU A 318 9.19 -4.69 -20.58
CA LEU A 318 8.44 -4.74 -19.32
C LEU A 318 9.40 -4.88 -18.13
N ARG A 319 10.41 -5.75 -18.25
CA ARG A 319 11.44 -5.93 -17.22
C ARG A 319 12.12 -4.62 -16.85
N GLU A 320 12.61 -3.89 -17.86
CA GLU A 320 13.29 -2.62 -17.64
C GLU A 320 12.33 -1.55 -17.13
N ALA A 321 11.07 -1.55 -17.59
CA ALA A 321 10.04 -0.66 -17.05
C ALA A 321 9.79 -0.93 -15.55
N LEU A 322 9.61 -2.18 -15.13
CA LEU A 322 9.44 -2.55 -13.72
C LEU A 322 10.63 -2.10 -12.86
N LEU A 323 11.86 -2.25 -13.35
CA LEU A 323 13.07 -1.82 -12.63
C LEU A 323 13.26 -0.29 -12.59
N THR A 324 12.75 0.42 -13.59
CA THR A 324 12.89 1.88 -13.71
C THR A 324 11.78 2.62 -12.95
N ALA A 325 10.57 2.05 -12.93
CA ALA A 325 9.37 2.72 -12.44
C ALA A 325 9.36 2.95 -10.92
N SER A 326 9.76 1.94 -10.14
CA SER A 326 9.74 1.97 -8.67
C SER A 326 10.72 0.94 -8.07
N ASP A 327 11.04 1.09 -6.80
CA ASP A 327 11.66 0.06 -5.95
C ASP A 327 10.67 -1.01 -5.50
N HIS A 328 9.37 -0.80 -5.70
CA HIS A 328 8.31 -1.79 -5.53
C HIS A 328 7.85 -2.37 -6.88
N PHE A 329 7.22 -3.53 -6.82
CA PHE A 329 6.61 -4.25 -7.92
C PHE A 329 5.11 -4.42 -7.65
N PRO A 330 4.25 -4.25 -8.67
CA PRO A 330 2.82 -4.43 -8.50
C PRO A 330 2.45 -5.82 -7.96
N VAL A 331 1.43 -5.87 -7.13
CA VAL A 331 0.72 -7.10 -6.79
C VAL A 331 -0.67 -7.02 -7.37
N THR A 332 -1.11 -8.06 -8.08
CA THR A 332 -2.46 -8.14 -8.65
C THR A 332 -3.23 -9.33 -8.08
N LEU A 333 -4.55 -9.18 -8.04
CA LEU A 333 -5.54 -10.18 -7.69
C LEU A 333 -6.55 -10.27 -8.84
N ASP A 334 -6.53 -11.38 -9.56
CA ASP A 334 -7.60 -11.75 -10.48
C ASP A 334 -8.67 -12.52 -9.72
N ILE A 335 -9.94 -12.11 -9.83
CA ILE A 335 -11.05 -12.67 -9.05
C ILE A 335 -12.38 -12.55 -9.81
N ASP A 336 -13.26 -13.55 -9.69
CA ASP A 336 -14.55 -13.63 -10.38
C ASP A 336 -15.69 -12.95 -9.58
N ILE A 337 -15.81 -11.62 -9.72
CA ILE A 337 -16.73 -10.73 -8.98
C ILE A 337 -17.27 -9.58 -9.81
#